data_AF-A0A836QQC4-F1
#
_entry.id   AF-A0A836QQC4-F1
#
_cell.length_a   1.000
_cell.length_b   1.000
_cell.length_c   1.000
_cell.angle_alpha   90.00
_cell.angle_beta   90.00
_cell.angle_gamma   90.00
#
_symmetry.space_group_name_H-M   'P 1'
#
loop_
_entity.id
_entity.type
_entity.pdbx_description
1 polymer ?
#
loop_
_entity_poly.entity_id
_entity_poly.type
_entity_poly.pdbx_seq_one_letter_code
_entity_poly.pdbx_strand_id
1 'polypeptide(L)' 'MGLHIHLDLVGGIAGDMFIAALADAHPDLVDGLLRALTALGPPSSVTYALKVCDDGILSGTRFTTAEP' A
#
# COMPACT_ATOMS: atom_id res chain seq x y z
N MET A 1 2.04 26.43 -1.05
CA MET A 1 3.10 25.51 -0.62
C MET A 1 2.54 24.10 -0.77
N GLY A 2 2.95 23.36 -1.81
CA GLY A 2 2.46 21.99 -2.05
C GLY A 2 3.47 20.98 -1.51
N LEU A 3 3.01 19.97 -0.77
CA LEU A 3 3.86 18.87 -0.35
C LEU A 3 4.25 18.06 -1.59
N HIS A 4 5.55 18.01 -1.89
CA HIS A 4 6.11 17.15 -2.93
C HIS A 4 6.78 15.95 -2.27
N ILE A 5 6.15 14.78 -2.41
CA ILE A 5 6.71 13.51 -1.94
C ILE A 5 7.48 12.88 -3.10
N HIS A 6 8.79 12.69 -2.94
CA HIS A 6 9.62 11.95 -3.88
C HIS A 6 9.85 10.56 -3.32
N LEU A 7 9.40 9.54 -4.04
CA LEU A 7 9.55 8.14 -3.64
C LEU A 7 10.57 7.49 -4.56
N ASP A 8 11.75 7.21 -4.03
CA ASP A 8 12.76 6.42 -4.71
C ASP A 8 12.43 4.93 -4.61
N LEU A 9 12.55 4.22 -5.73
CA LEU A 9 12.38 2.78 -5.84
C LEU A 9 13.59 2.04 -5.23
N VAL A 10 13.83 2.21 -3.94
CA VAL A 10 14.75 1.37 -3.17
C VAL A 10 13.96 0.13 -2.73
N GLY A 11 13.68 -0.74 -3.70
CA GLY A 11 12.84 -1.93 -3.51
C GLY A 11 13.43 -2.88 -2.47
N GLY A 12 12.59 -3.34 -1.54
CA GLY A 12 12.94 -4.42 -0.62
C GLY A 12 11.93 -4.67 0.49
N ILE A 13 11.64 -3.69 1.36
CA ILE A 13 10.97 -3.98 2.65
C ILE A 13 9.97 -2.90 3.14
N ALA A 14 9.84 -1.74 2.48
CA ALA A 14 9.04 -0.63 3.00
C ALA A 14 7.84 -0.18 2.14
N GLY A 15 7.62 -0.78 0.96
CA GLY A 15 6.55 -0.35 0.07
C GLY A 15 5.15 -0.61 0.63
N ASP A 16 4.97 -1.77 1.26
CA ASP A 16 3.71 -2.16 1.89
C ASP A 16 3.42 -1.34 3.16
N MET A 17 4.44 -1.09 3.98
CA MET A 17 4.35 -0.21 5.15
C MET A 17 4.07 1.24 4.75
N PHE A 18 4.67 1.74 3.66
CA PHE A 18 4.39 3.06 3.13
C PHE A 18 2.95 3.17 2.63
N ILE A 19 2.50 2.19 1.85
CA ILE A 19 1.12 2.12 1.36
C ILE A 19 0.14 2.07 2.53
N ALA A 20 0.42 1.24 3.53
CA ALA A 20 -0.37 1.14 4.76
C ALA A 20 -0.47 2.48 5.50
N ALA A 21 0.67 3.13 5.75
CA ALA A 21 0.71 4.42 6.43
C ALA A 21 -0.02 5.52 5.63
N LEU A 22 0.11 5.51 4.30
CA LEU A 22 -0.59 6.47 3.45
C LEU A 22 -2.10 6.20 3.40
N ALA A 23 -2.52 4.93 3.40
CA ALA A 23 -3.93 4.56 3.48
C ALA A 23 -4.55 5.01 4.80
N ASP A 24 -3.82 4.91 5.92
CA ASP A 24 -4.27 5.41 7.22
C ASP A 24 -4.31 6.94 7.27
N ALA A 25 -3.28 7.62 6.73
CA ALA A 25 -3.17 9.09 6.76
C ALA A 25 -4.10 9.79 5.76
N HIS A 26 -4.38 9.15 4.62
CA HIS A 26 -5.19 9.70 3.54
C HIS A 26 -6.15 8.62 2.97
N PRO A 27 -7.22 8.27 3.70
CA PRO A 27 -8.18 7.25 3.27
C PRO A 27 -8.81 7.53 1.89
N ASP A 28 -8.97 8.81 1.54
CA ASP A 28 -9.54 9.25 0.25
C ASP A 28 -8.70 8.80 -0.98
N LEU A 29 -7.42 8.46 -0.78
CA LEU A 29 -6.53 8.00 -1.84
C LEU A 29 -6.62 6.49 -2.11
N VAL A 30 -7.24 5.71 -1.22
CA VAL A 30 -7.27 4.24 -1.29
C VAL A 30 -7.93 3.75 -2.58
N ASP A 31 -9.06 4.31 -2.97
CA ASP A 31 -9.74 3.93 -4.21
C ASP A 31 -8.88 4.23 -5.45
N GLY A 32 -8.15 5.35 -5.42
CA GLY A 32 -7.21 5.73 -6.48
C GLY A 32 -6.06 4.73 -6.59
N LEU A 33 -5.48 4.35 -5.45
CA LEU A 33 -4.42 3.36 -5.36
C LEU A 33 -4.87 2.00 -5.92
N LEU A 34 -6.03 1.47 -5.50
CA LEU A 34 -6.53 0.17 -5.96
C LEU A 34 -6.78 0.17 -7.48
N ARG A 35 -7.33 1.26 -8.03
CA ARG A 35 -7.48 1.42 -9.49
C ARG A 35 -6.13 1.44 -10.21
N ALA A 36 -5.13 2.14 -9.65
CA ALA A 36 -3.80 2.20 -10.24
C ALA A 36 -3.11 0.83 -10.25
N LEU A 37 -3.19 0.07 -9.14
CA LEU A 37 -2.65 -1.29 -9.05
C LEU A 37 -3.35 -2.25 -10.01
N THR A 38 -4.66 -2.12 -10.18
CA THR A 38 -5.42 -2.91 -11.17
C THR A 38 -5.00 -2.58 -12.60
N ALA A 39 -4.81 -1.30 -12.91
CA ALA A 39 -4.41 -0.84 -14.24
C ALA A 39 -2.94 -1.19 -14.57
N LEU A 40 -2.06 -1.29 -13.57
CA LEU A 40 -0.68 -1.74 -13.73
C LEU A 40 -0.62 -3.17 -14.29
N GLY A 41 -1.63 -4.00 -14.00
CA GLY A 41 -1.69 -5.39 -14.44
C GLY A 41 -0.51 -6.21 -13.93
N PRO A 42 -0.31 -6.34 -12.60
CA PRO A 42 0.77 -7.15 -12.05
C PRO A 42 0.68 -8.60 -12.58
N PRO A 43 1.83 -9.32 -12.69
CA PRO A 43 1.85 -10.70 -13.13
C PRO A 43 0.85 -11.54 -12.33
N SER A 44 0.20 -12.52 -12.96
CA SER A 44 -0.84 -13.34 -12.31
C SER A 44 -0.35 -14.13 -11.08
N SER A 45 0.96 -14.30 -10.95
CA SER A 45 1.62 -14.88 -9.78
C SER A 45 1.69 -13.93 -8.58
N VAL A 46 1.63 -12.62 -8.81
CA VAL A 46 1.71 -11.61 -7.76
C VAL A 46 0.30 -11.27 -7.29
N THR A 47 0.04 -11.46 -5.99
CA THR A 47 -1.20 -11.04 -5.36
C THR A 47 -0.93 -9.93 -4.35
N TYR A 48 -1.93 -9.08 -4.12
CA TYR A 48 -1.86 -8.05 -3.10
C TYR A 48 -3.20 -7.89 -2.37
N ALA A 49 -3.15 -7.40 -1.14
CA ALA A 49 -4.34 -7.08 -0.36
C ALA A 49 -4.08 -5.88 0.55
N LEU A 50 -5.12 -5.07 0.75
CA LEU A 50 -5.16 -3.99 1.76
C LEU A 50 -6.22 -4.37 2.79
N LYS A 51 -5.85 -4.45 4.07
CA LYS A 51 -6.75 -4.88 5.15
C LYS A 51 -6.58 -4.02 6.38
N VAL A 52 -7.66 -3.73 7.09
CA VAL A 52 -7.58 -3.19 8.44
C VAL A 52 -7.06 -4.29 9.37
N CYS A 53 -6.12 -3.95 10.24
CA CYS A 53 -5.53 -4.81 11.26
C CYS A 53 -5.73 -4.17 12.63
N ASP A 54 -6.12 -4.97 13.60
CA ASP A 54 -6.10 -4.63 15.01
C ASP A 54 -5.81 -5.92 15.79
N ASP A 55 -4.63 -6.01 16.40
CA ASP A 55 -4.21 -7.17 17.20
C ASP A 55 -4.18 -6.89 18.71
N GLY A 56 -4.75 -5.75 19.13
CA GLY A 56 -4.76 -5.30 20.52
C GLY A 56 -3.44 -4.66 20.99
N ILE A 57 -2.40 -4.64 20.15
CA ILE A 57 -1.12 -3.94 20.39
C ILE A 57 -0.89 -2.89 19.29
N LEU A 58 -1.17 -3.25 18.04
CA LEU A 58 -1.05 -2.40 16.86
C LEU A 58 -2.39 -2.38 16.10
N SER A 59 -2.84 -1.18 15.78
CA SER A 59 -4.05 -0.92 15.00
C SER A 59 -3.72 -0.03 13.81
N GLY A 60 -4.26 -0.33 12.64
CA GLY A 60 -4.04 0.42 11.41
C GLY A 60 -4.33 -0.39 10.16
N THR A 61 -3.83 0.07 9.03
CA THR A 61 -3.96 -0.64 7.76
C THR A 61 -2.71 -1.50 7.51
N ARG A 62 -2.90 -2.65 6.87
CA ARG A 62 -1.83 -3.52 6.39
C ARG A 62 -2.00 -3.74 4.90
N PHE A 63 -0.97 -3.40 4.13
CA PHE A 63 -0.82 -3.86 2.76
C PHE A 63 0.02 -5.14 2.78
N THR A 64 -0.34 -6.15 2.01
CA THR A 64 0.44 -7.38 1.88
C THR A 64 0.58 -7.70 0.41
N THR A 65 1.78 -8.14 0.02
CA THR A 65 2.04 -8.72 -1.30
C THR A 65 2.48 -10.16 -1.12
N ALA A 66 2.15 -11.03 -2.08
CA ALA A 66 2.63 -12.40 -2.11
C ALA A 66 3.01 -12.79 -3.53
N GLU A 67 4.13 -13.49 -3.63
CA GLU A 67 4.65 -14.16 -4.82
C GLU A 67 4.70 -15.67 -4.53
N PRO A 68 4.58 -16.56 -5.53
CA PRO A 68 4.65 -18.01 -5.35
C PRO A 68 6.02 -18.50 -4.87
#